data_AF-A0AAI8R9T4-F1
#
_entry.id   AF-A0AAI8R9T4-F1
#
_cell.length_a   1.000
_cell.length_b   1.000
_cell.length_c   1.000
_cell.angle_alpha   90.00
_cell.angle_beta   90.00
_cell.angle_gamma   90.00
#
_symmetry.space_group_name_H-M   'P 1'
#
loop_
_entity.id
_entity.type
_entity.pdbx_description
1 polymer ?
#
loop_
_entity_poly.entity_id
_entity_poly.type
_entity_poly.pdbx_seq_one_letter_code
_entity_poly.pdbx_strand_id
1 'polypeptide(L)' 'MEINELKAQVELMHKEAMRQSASYEDKWLNTFHGGRESALDQVLKLLKGDCQDG' A
#
# COMPACT_ATOMS: atom_id res chain seq x y z
N MET A 1 15.67 11.49 -6.26
CA MET A 1 14.34 10.93 -6.54
C MET A 1 13.34 11.98 -6.14
N GLU A 2 12.58 12.47 -7.10
CA GLU A 2 11.55 13.50 -6.88
C GLU A 2 10.37 12.90 -6.10
N ILE A 3 9.67 13.71 -5.30
CA ILE A 3 8.52 13.25 -4.49
C ILE A 3 7.44 12.59 -5.37
N ASN A 4 7.26 13.07 -6.59
CA ASN A 4 6.33 12.50 -7.57
C ASN A 4 6.73 11.09 -8.03
N GLU A 5 8.04 10.83 -8.19
CA GLU A 5 8.56 9.50 -8.55
C GLU A 5 8.36 8.51 -7.39
N LEU A 6 8.62 8.96 -6.16
CA LEU A 6 8.38 8.16 -4.96
C LEU A 6 6.89 7.80 -4.82
N LYS A 7 5.99 8.78 -5.00
CA LYS A 7 4.54 8.55 -4.95
C LYS A 7 4.09 7.53 -6.00
N ALA A 8 4.56 7.67 -7.24
CA ALA A 8 4.23 6.72 -8.32
C ALA A 8 4.74 5.30 -8.00
N GLN A 9 5.94 5.16 -7.43
CA GLN A 9 6.47 3.86 -7.03
C GLN A 9 5.64 3.22 -5.91
N VAL A 10 5.27 3.99 -4.87
CA VAL A 10 4.45 3.47 -3.77
C VAL A 10 3.05 3.07 -4.26
N GLU A 11 2.46 3.81 -5.21
CA GLU A 11 1.17 3.43 -5.83
C GLU A 11 1.25 2.11 -6.59
N LEU A 12 2.35 1.87 -7.31
CA LEU A 12 2.60 0.60 -8.00
C LEU A 12 2.75 -0.54 -6.99
N MET A 13 3.54 -0.34 -5.93
CA MET A 13 3.72 -1.33 -4.86
C MET A 13 2.40 -1.68 -4.17
N HIS A 14 1.54 -0.68 -3.92
CA HIS A 14 0.23 -0.90 -3.29
C HIS A 14 -0.68 -1.75 -4.19
N LYS A 15 -0.77 -1.44 -5.49
CA LYS A 15 -1.55 -2.22 -6.45
C LYS A 15 -1.06 -3.67 -6.57
N GLU A 16 0.26 -3.86 -6.60
CA GLU A 16 0.84 -5.21 -6.63
C GLU A 16 0.56 -5.98 -5.34
N ALA A 17 0.60 -5.31 -4.19
CA ALA A 17 0.29 -5.93 -2.91
C ALA A 17 -1.15 -6.46 -2.86
N MET A 18 -2.12 -5.65 -3.30
CA MET A 18 -3.53 -6.03 -3.41
C MET A 18 -3.74 -7.21 -4.38
N ARG A 19 -3.06 -7.17 -5.54
CA ARG A 19 -3.15 -8.26 -6.54
C ARG A 19 -2.59 -9.57 -5.99
N GLN A 20 -1.49 -9.53 -5.26
CA GLN A 20 -0.89 -10.70 -4.63
C GLN A 20 -1.82 -11.29 -3.56
N SER A 21 -2.38 -10.44 -2.70
CA SER A 21 -3.34 -10.84 -1.65
C SER A 21 -4.60 -11.53 -2.22
N ALA A 22 -5.11 -11.06 -3.36
CA ALA A 22 -6.22 -11.71 -4.04
C ALA A 22 -5.87 -13.07 -4.68
N SER A 23 -4.58 -13.37 -4.86
CA SER A 23 -4.11 -14.59 -5.54
C SER A 23 -3.85 -15.77 -4.60
N TYR A 24 -3.82 -15.55 -3.28
CA TYR A 24 -3.58 -16.61 -2.31
C TYR A 24 -4.90 -17.16 -1.77
N GLU A 25 -5.14 -18.46 -1.96
CA GLU A 25 -6.27 -19.17 -1.34
C GLU A 25 -6.10 -19.32 0.18
N ASP A 26 -4.87 -19.18 0.67
CA ASP A 26 -4.53 -19.36 2.08
C ASP A 26 -4.80 -18.09 2.91
N LYS A 27 -5.84 -18.17 3.75
CA LYS A 27 -6.31 -17.07 4.61
C LYS A 27 -5.23 -16.58 5.59
N TRP A 28 -4.28 -17.44 5.98
CA TRP A 28 -3.23 -17.05 6.91
C TRP A 28 -2.22 -16.09 6.26
N LEU A 29 -1.83 -16.35 5.01
CA LEU A 29 -0.99 -15.46 4.21
C LEU A 29 -1.68 -14.12 3.92
N ASN A 30 -2.99 -14.13 3.66
CA ASN A 30 -3.76 -12.90 3.47
C ASN A 30 -3.76 -11.99 4.70
N THR A 31 -3.63 -12.54 5.90
CA THR A 31 -3.60 -11.73 7.14
C THR A 31 -2.32 -10.89 7.22
N PHE A 32 -1.18 -11.39 6.72
CA PHE A 32 0.08 -10.63 6.62
C PHE A 32 0.05 -9.61 5.48
N HIS A 33 -0.64 -9.92 4.37
CA HIS A 33 -0.79 -9.00 3.25
C HIS A 33 -1.66 -7.79 3.59
N GLY A 34 -2.70 -7.94 4.43
CA GLY A 34 -3.48 -6.81 4.93
C GLY A 34 -2.63 -5.78 5.69
N GLY A 35 -1.62 -6.23 6.45
CA GLY A 35 -0.66 -5.33 7.10
C GLY A 35 0.20 -4.55 6.11
N ARG A 36 0.69 -5.22 5.06
CA ARG A 36 1.49 -4.59 3.99
C ARG A 36 0.66 -3.58 3.17
N GLU A 37 -0.57 -3.93 2.83
CA GLU A 37 -1.51 -3.06 2.12
C GLU A 37 -1.82 -1.80 2.92
N SER A 38 -2.12 -1.96 4.22
CA SER A 38 -2.40 -0.85 5.13
C SER A 38 -1.20 0.08 5.31
N ALA A 39 0.01 -0.47 5.41
CA ALA A 39 1.22 0.34 5.51
C ALA A 39 1.45 1.18 4.24
N LEU A 40 1.26 0.58 3.05
CA LEU A 40 1.41 1.29 1.78
C LEU A 40 0.33 2.36 1.58
N ASP A 41 -0.91 2.10 2.01
CA ASP A 41 -2.00 3.08 2.01
C ASP A 41 -1.71 4.27 2.93
N GLN A 42 -1.19 4.04 4.14
CA GLN A 42 -0.79 5.10 5.06
C GLN A 42 0.34 5.97 4.48
N VAL A 43 1.35 5.34 3.88
CA VAL A 43 2.44 6.07 3.21
C VAL A 43 1.91 6.89 2.04
N LEU A 44 0.96 6.37 1.26
CA LEU A 44 0.31 7.13 0.19
C LEU A 44 -0.48 8.33 0.70
N LYS A 45 -1.21 8.19 1.80
CA LYS A 45 -1.95 9.29 2.44
C LYS A 45 -1.00 10.38 2.94
N LEU A 46 0.11 10.00 3.56
CA LEU A 46 1.16 10.93 3.97
C LEU A 46 1.78 11.67 2.78
N LEU A 47 2.12 10.94 1.71
CA LEU A 47 2.70 11.52 0.48
C LEU A 47 1.72 12.38 -0.32
N LYS A 48 0.42 12.13 -0.19
CA LYS A 48 -0.64 12.94 -0.82
C LYS A 48 -1.00 14.19 -0.02
N GLY A 49 -0.58 14.26 1.25
CA GLY A 49 -1.02 15.31 2.17
C GLY A 49 -2.44 15.08 2.71
N ASP A 50 -2.98 13.86 2.55
CA ASP A 50 -4.33 13.47 2.99
C ASP A 50 -4.37 13.05 4.47
N CYS A 51 -3.23 13.02 5.17
CA CYS A 51 -3.19 12.92 6.63
C CYS A 51 -3.63 14.26 7.25
N GLN A 52 -4.93 14.53 7.20
CA GLN A 52 -5.55 15.42 8.18
C GLN A 52 -5.67 14.63 9.49
N ASP A 53 -4.99 15.12 10.52
CA ASP A 53 -5.16 14.69 11.90
C ASP A 53 -6.66 14.72 12.27
N GLY A 54 -7.18 13.56 12.71
CA GLY A 54 -8.53 13.38 13.23
C GLY A 54 -8.55 12.25 14.23
#